data_AF-A0A350ESU1-F1
#
_entry.id   AF-A0A350ESU1-F1
#
_cell.length_a   1.000
_cell.length_b   1.000
_cell.length_c   1.000
_cell.angle_alpha   90.00
_cell.angle_beta   90.00
_cell.angle_gamma   90.00
#
_symmetry.space_group_name_H-M   'P 1'
#
loop_
_entity.id
_entity.type
_entity.pdbx_description
1 polymer ?
#
loop_
_entity_poly.entity_id
_entity_poly.type
_entity_poly.pdbx_seq_one_letter_code
_entity_poly.pdbx_strand_id
1 'polypeptide(L)'
;EILGGRYVRAGDDLEAYRPGYKIISDEQKVAPTHLLAINGSSLSVDRRDVILSTAPHPWQCNYVLKLGWRSASTGRSGMVRSDYTFGGVRADWTPANGSEPAWSGWLPHPNLDVARSFTRGSARHEAFFKQLDQPGTLNVSGQLLPRDLAQRQEIDAMSRVVKKGVSTLPPDPAARTVTLLATGKGSWRIGNHSDDFASGKLTSLERGADEGNISFSIANTTGPGTALTLTTHSAFDPHERPLAPKFIVTPDAPVLMAPGAPAKSAGTPALIAGNAARGAELFKTACAICHTFRGEGRAVGPDLSNSPERDLAALRQDILQPNATLNPDHLAFEIEKKDGTVIVGVVASDRPGRFLVHQASLDPVEVESTEIRQMRQLAVSLMPEGLDALGEDGLRDVLTYLTSRVPDPKKP
;
A
#
# COMPACT_ATOMS: atom_id res chain seq x y z
N GLU A 1 -14.84 -1.35 5.18
CA GLU A 1 -13.80 -0.75 4.32
C GLU A 1 -12.56 -1.62 4.32
N ILE A 2 -11.75 -1.53 3.26
CA ILE A 2 -10.42 -2.15 3.20
C ILE A 2 -9.41 -1.05 2.86
N LEU A 3 -8.37 -0.90 3.68
CA LEU A 3 -7.29 0.06 3.46
C LEU A 3 -5.97 -0.70 3.31
N GLY A 4 -5.28 -0.49 2.20
CA GLY A 4 -3.97 -1.07 1.93
C GLY A 4 -2.85 -0.04 2.09
N GLY A 5 -1.74 -0.43 2.71
CA GLY A 5 -0.57 0.42 2.83
C GLY A 5 0.60 -0.31 3.48
N ARG A 6 1.81 0.21 3.29
CA ARG A 6 3.02 -0.42 3.83
C ARG A 6 3.04 -0.46 5.36
N TYR A 7 2.56 0.61 5.99
CA TYR A 7 2.58 0.79 7.45
C TYR A 7 1.18 0.79 8.08
N VAL A 8 0.14 0.48 7.30
CA VAL A 8 -1.22 0.39 7.79
C VAL A 8 -1.35 -0.88 8.65
N ARG A 9 -1.90 -0.79 9.86
CA ARG A 9 -2.19 -1.93 10.77
C ARG A 9 -3.58 -1.86 11.39
N ALA A 10 -4.12 -3.00 11.79
CA ALA A 10 -5.36 -3.07 12.51
C ALA A 10 -5.17 -2.43 13.90
N GLY A 11 -5.87 -1.32 14.15
CA GLY A 11 -5.76 -0.58 15.41
C GLY A 11 -4.89 0.67 15.34
N ASP A 12 -4.31 1.02 14.19
CA ASP A 12 -3.64 2.32 13.99
C ASP A 12 -4.56 3.52 14.29
N ASP A 13 -5.88 3.33 14.14
CA ASP A 13 -6.94 4.28 14.47
C ASP A 13 -7.26 4.35 15.97
N LEU A 14 -6.72 3.42 16.77
CA LEU A 14 -6.88 3.35 18.23
C LEU A 14 -5.63 3.82 18.98
N GLU A 15 -4.49 3.92 18.32
CA GLU A 15 -3.26 4.46 18.91
C GLU A 15 -3.36 5.97 19.09
N ALA A 16 -3.52 6.39 20.35
CA ALA A 16 -3.44 7.81 20.73
C ALA A 16 -1.99 8.31 20.88
N TYR A 17 -1.02 7.39 20.97
CA TYR A 17 0.39 7.71 21.21
C TYR A 17 1.27 6.95 20.21
N ARG A 18 2.04 7.69 19.41
CA ARG A 18 3.02 7.12 18.47
C ARG A 18 4.44 7.50 18.89
N PRO A 19 5.44 6.61 18.79
CA PRO A 19 6.82 6.90 19.17
C PRO A 19 7.37 8.14 18.44
N GLY A 20 8.05 9.03 19.19
CA GLY A 20 8.50 10.35 18.71
C GLY A 20 9.70 10.37 17.75
N TYR A 21 10.11 9.23 17.17
CA TYR A 21 11.20 9.21 16.19
C TYR A 21 10.70 9.77 14.86
N LYS A 22 10.98 11.05 14.63
CA LYS A 22 10.52 11.84 13.48
C LYS A 22 10.70 11.13 12.13
N ILE A 23 11.83 10.45 11.90
CA ILE A 23 12.10 9.73 10.64
C ILE A 23 11.09 8.60 10.40
N ILE A 24 10.75 7.81 11.42
CA ILE A 24 9.78 6.72 11.29
C ILE A 24 8.37 7.28 11.16
N SER A 25 8.03 8.33 11.91
CA SER A 25 6.72 8.97 11.79
C SER A 25 6.51 9.63 10.43
N ASP A 26 7.56 10.21 9.85
CA ASP A 26 7.52 10.85 8.54
C ASP A 26 7.42 9.77 7.46
N GLU A 27 8.22 8.70 7.51
CA GLU A 27 8.11 7.58 6.56
C GLU A 27 6.74 6.89 6.61
N GLN A 28 6.14 6.74 7.80
CA GLN A 28 4.80 6.17 7.95
C GLN A 28 3.69 7.09 7.41
N LYS A 29 3.80 8.41 7.62
CA LYS A 29 2.81 9.41 7.16
C LYS A 29 2.86 9.65 5.66
N VAL A 30 4.04 9.53 5.05
CA VAL A 30 4.26 9.83 3.62
C VAL A 30 4.10 8.57 2.77
N ALA A 31 4.08 7.37 3.37
CA ALA A 31 3.88 6.13 2.63
C ALA A 31 2.48 6.07 2.00
N PRO A 32 2.39 5.67 0.72
CA PRO A 32 1.13 5.63 0.01
C PRO A 32 0.18 4.61 0.65
N THR A 33 -1.05 5.05 0.92
CA THR A 33 -2.19 4.22 1.29
C THR A 33 -3.25 4.27 0.21
N HIS A 34 -4.06 3.22 0.08
CA HIS A 34 -5.15 3.20 -0.87
C HIS A 34 -6.37 2.48 -0.28
N LEU A 35 -7.56 3.04 -0.54
CA LEU A 35 -8.81 2.35 -0.25
C LEU A 35 -9.07 1.31 -1.35
N LEU A 36 -9.32 0.08 -0.94
CA LEU A 36 -9.71 -0.98 -1.85
C LEU A 36 -11.24 -1.05 -1.91
N ALA A 37 -11.78 -0.88 -3.11
CA ALA A 37 -13.22 -0.97 -3.33
C ALA A 37 -13.73 -2.39 -3.04
N ILE A 38 -14.85 -2.47 -2.32
CA ILE A 38 -15.59 -3.72 -2.09
C ILE A 38 -16.78 -3.69 -3.05
N ASN A 39 -16.73 -4.54 -4.06
CA ASN A 39 -17.74 -4.66 -5.11
C ASN A 39 -18.97 -5.44 -4.65
N GLY A 40 -18.80 -6.31 -3.65
CA GLY A 40 -19.89 -7.10 -3.10
C GLY A 40 -19.52 -7.81 -1.81
N SER A 41 -20.54 -8.24 -1.09
CA SER A 41 -20.36 -9.13 0.07
C SER A 41 -21.48 -10.17 0.11
N SER A 42 -21.16 -11.36 0.56
CA SER A 42 -22.12 -12.43 0.80
C SER A 42 -21.72 -13.24 2.03
N LEU A 43 -22.65 -14.06 2.51
CA LEU A 43 -22.38 -15.05 3.55
C LEU A 43 -22.30 -16.43 2.92
N SER A 44 -21.44 -17.29 3.46
CA SER A 44 -21.49 -18.72 3.15
C SER A 44 -22.85 -19.32 3.53
N VAL A 45 -23.17 -20.48 2.94
CA VAL A 45 -24.43 -21.18 3.19
C VAL A 45 -24.62 -21.52 4.67
N ASP A 46 -23.54 -21.87 5.37
CA ASP A 46 -23.54 -22.15 6.81
C ASP A 46 -23.48 -20.87 7.68
N ARG A 47 -23.41 -19.70 7.05
CA ARG A 47 -23.29 -18.36 7.67
C ARG A 47 -22.10 -18.21 8.61
N ARG A 48 -21.04 -18.99 8.39
CA ARG A 48 -19.79 -18.91 9.16
C ARG A 48 -18.72 -18.07 8.50
N ASP A 49 -18.81 -17.87 7.19
CA ASP A 49 -17.85 -17.07 6.42
C ASP A 49 -18.52 -15.83 5.84
N VAL A 50 -17.80 -14.72 5.85
CA VAL A 50 -18.11 -13.51 5.09
C VAL A 50 -17.23 -13.51 3.85
N ILE A 51 -17.84 -13.53 2.68
CA ILE A 51 -17.15 -13.51 1.39
C ILE A 51 -17.22 -12.08 0.86
N LEU A 52 -16.07 -11.47 0.58
CA LEU A 52 -15.98 -10.13 0.00
C LEU A 52 -15.47 -10.24 -1.44
N SER A 53 -16.17 -9.60 -2.36
CA SER A 53 -15.66 -9.34 -3.71
C SER A 53 -15.05 -7.94 -3.71
N THR A 54 -13.78 -7.82 -4.08
CA THR A 54 -13.06 -6.54 -4.08
C THR A 54 -12.61 -6.17 -5.48
N ALA A 55 -12.23 -4.92 -5.67
CA ALA A 55 -11.35 -4.55 -6.78
C ALA A 55 -10.02 -5.34 -6.68
N PRO A 56 -9.28 -5.50 -7.79
CA PRO A 56 -7.97 -6.12 -7.77
C PRO A 56 -7.03 -5.38 -6.81
N HIS A 57 -6.35 -6.12 -5.94
CA HIS A 57 -5.34 -5.53 -5.08
C HIS A 57 -4.13 -5.10 -5.92
N PRO A 58 -3.78 -3.81 -5.92
CA PRO A 58 -2.86 -3.26 -6.90
C PRO A 58 -1.38 -3.61 -6.63
N TRP A 59 -1.03 -3.90 -5.38
CA TRP A 59 0.32 -4.33 -4.99
C TRP A 59 0.35 -5.07 -3.66
N GLN A 60 1.45 -5.77 -3.42
CA GLN A 60 1.67 -6.51 -2.19
C GLN A 60 2.03 -5.54 -1.05
N CYS A 61 1.14 -5.40 -0.08
CA CYS A 61 1.35 -4.64 1.17
C CYS A 61 0.48 -5.23 2.29
N ASN A 62 0.44 -4.57 3.46
CA ASN A 62 -0.53 -4.93 4.48
C ASN A 62 -1.88 -4.30 4.17
N TYR A 63 -2.95 -5.03 4.45
CA TYR A 63 -4.30 -4.55 4.30
C TYR A 63 -5.04 -4.70 5.62
N VAL A 64 -5.89 -3.72 5.91
CA VAL A 64 -6.78 -3.74 7.06
C VAL A 64 -8.21 -3.82 6.59
N LEU A 65 -8.89 -4.89 6.97
CA LEU A 65 -10.35 -5.01 6.85
C LEU A 65 -10.99 -4.42 8.11
N LYS A 66 -11.90 -3.46 7.89
CA LYS A 66 -12.83 -2.97 8.92
C LYS A 66 -14.24 -3.36 8.52
N LEU A 67 -14.84 -4.23 9.32
CA LEU A 67 -16.18 -4.78 9.10
C LEU A 67 -17.10 -4.39 10.25
N GLY A 68 -18.06 -3.50 9.96
CA GLY A 68 -19.11 -3.16 10.90
C GLY A 68 -20.10 -4.31 11.05
N TRP A 69 -20.57 -4.56 12.27
CA TRP A 69 -21.62 -5.54 12.53
C TRP A 69 -22.71 -4.94 13.40
N ARG A 70 -23.92 -5.49 13.26
CA ARG A 70 -25.07 -5.21 14.12
C ARG A 70 -25.82 -6.50 14.41
N SER A 71 -25.98 -6.80 15.69
CA SER A 71 -26.79 -7.91 16.16
C SER A 71 -28.26 -7.58 15.95
N ALA A 72 -28.96 -8.43 15.19
CA ALA A 72 -30.40 -8.30 14.98
C ALA A 72 -31.21 -8.54 16.27
N SER A 73 -30.73 -9.40 17.18
CA SER A 73 -31.44 -9.78 18.40
C SER A 73 -31.25 -8.78 19.55
N THR A 74 -30.05 -8.23 19.71
CA THR A 74 -29.72 -7.33 20.83
C THR A 74 -29.63 -5.87 20.42
N GLY A 75 -29.65 -5.57 19.12
CA GLY A 75 -29.41 -4.23 18.58
C GLY A 75 -27.96 -3.73 18.72
N ARG A 76 -27.10 -4.45 19.46
CA ARG A 76 -25.68 -4.11 19.65
C ARG A 76 -24.97 -4.03 18.31
N SER A 77 -24.10 -3.04 18.16
CA SER A 77 -23.22 -2.92 17.02
C SER A 77 -21.77 -2.88 17.45
N GLY A 78 -20.87 -3.11 16.49
CA GLY A 78 -19.44 -3.02 16.70
C GLY A 78 -18.68 -3.03 15.39
N MET A 79 -17.36 -3.08 15.50
CA MET A 79 -16.44 -3.11 14.37
C MET A 79 -15.42 -4.22 14.59
N VAL A 80 -15.28 -5.10 13.61
CA VAL A 80 -14.16 -6.04 13.53
C VAL A 80 -13.05 -5.36 12.73
N ARG A 81 -11.82 -5.43 13.24
CA ARG A 81 -10.61 -5.00 12.55
C ARG A 81 -9.72 -6.21 12.37
N SER A 82 -9.26 -6.46 11.15
CA SER A 82 -8.35 -7.56 10.88
C SER A 82 -7.29 -7.12 9.90
N ASP A 83 -6.03 -7.37 10.24
CA ASP A 83 -4.93 -7.35 9.29
C ASP A 83 -5.01 -8.58 8.39
N TYR A 84 -4.66 -8.39 7.12
CA TYR A 84 -4.37 -9.48 6.22
C TYR A 84 -3.32 -9.08 5.18
N THR A 85 -2.64 -10.09 4.65
CA THR A 85 -1.64 -9.98 3.59
C THR A 85 -1.91 -11.06 2.56
N PHE A 86 -1.09 -11.14 1.51
CA PHE A 86 -1.08 -12.27 0.57
C PHE A 86 -0.38 -13.52 1.12
N GLY A 87 -0.11 -13.56 2.43
CA GLY A 87 0.58 -14.69 3.06
C GLY A 87 -0.17 -16.00 2.87
N GLY A 88 0.57 -17.07 2.58
CA GLY A 88 0.03 -18.42 2.45
C GLY A 88 0.09 -18.97 1.02
N VAL A 89 -0.70 -20.01 0.76
CA VAL A 89 -0.65 -20.81 -0.46
C VAL A 89 -2.06 -21.11 -0.96
N ARG A 90 -2.17 -21.34 -2.26
CA ARG A 90 -3.36 -21.97 -2.85
C ARG A 90 -3.24 -23.48 -2.71
N ALA A 91 -4.33 -24.13 -2.34
CA ALA A 91 -4.40 -25.58 -2.24
C ALA A 91 -5.65 -26.11 -2.95
N ASP A 92 -5.46 -27.16 -3.74
CA ASP A 92 -6.49 -27.86 -4.50
C ASP A 92 -6.35 -29.36 -4.24
N TRP A 93 -7.39 -30.02 -3.72
CA TRP A 93 -7.39 -31.46 -3.43
C TRP A 93 -8.35 -32.20 -4.37
N THR A 94 -7.82 -33.21 -5.05
CA THR A 94 -8.54 -34.05 -6.00
C THR A 94 -8.55 -35.50 -5.51
N PRO A 95 -9.72 -36.14 -5.34
CA PRO A 95 -9.80 -37.57 -5.00
C PRO A 95 -9.14 -38.46 -6.05
N ALA A 96 -8.64 -39.64 -5.68
CA ALA A 96 -7.91 -40.52 -6.61
C ALA A 96 -8.72 -40.92 -7.87
N ASN A 97 -10.05 -40.97 -7.75
CA ASN A 97 -10.96 -41.30 -8.85
C ASN A 97 -11.65 -40.07 -9.46
N GLY A 98 -11.25 -38.86 -9.04
CA GLY A 98 -11.83 -37.60 -9.49
C GLY A 98 -10.99 -36.95 -10.59
N SER A 99 -11.66 -36.30 -11.56
CA SER A 99 -11.01 -35.47 -12.58
C SER A 99 -10.90 -34.00 -12.20
N GLU A 100 -11.65 -33.55 -11.19
CA GLU A 100 -11.71 -32.17 -10.73
C GLU A 100 -11.45 -32.08 -9.22
N PRO A 101 -10.93 -30.93 -8.71
CA PRO A 101 -10.75 -30.73 -7.28
C PRO A 101 -12.09 -30.81 -6.54
N ALA A 102 -12.16 -31.70 -5.54
CA ALA A 102 -13.29 -31.75 -4.61
C ALA A 102 -13.20 -30.64 -3.55
N TRP A 103 -12.00 -30.06 -3.36
CA TRP A 103 -11.79 -28.90 -2.52
C TRP A 103 -10.74 -27.97 -3.14
N SER A 104 -11.03 -26.67 -3.12
CA SER A 104 -10.10 -25.60 -3.50
C SER A 104 -10.16 -24.49 -2.46
N GLY A 105 -9.01 -23.96 -2.07
CA GLY A 105 -8.96 -22.91 -1.06
C GLY A 105 -7.57 -22.36 -0.80
N TRP A 106 -7.51 -21.53 0.24
CA TRP A 106 -6.28 -20.94 0.75
C TRP A 106 -5.85 -21.71 1.99
N LEU A 107 -4.53 -21.89 2.17
CA LEU A 107 -3.94 -22.33 3.43
C LEU A 107 -2.90 -21.30 3.88
N PRO A 108 -2.77 -21.01 5.18
CA PRO A 108 -1.80 -20.04 5.67
C PRO A 108 -0.34 -20.51 5.51
N HIS A 109 -0.13 -21.80 5.27
CA HIS A 109 1.20 -22.39 5.13
C HIS A 109 1.14 -23.73 4.37
N PRO A 110 2.18 -24.12 3.59
CA PRO A 110 2.25 -25.44 2.94
C PRO A 110 2.49 -26.59 3.95
N ASN A 111 3.09 -26.30 5.10
CA ASN A 111 3.14 -27.24 6.22
C ASN A 111 1.73 -27.47 6.78
N LEU A 112 1.22 -28.69 6.68
CA LEU A 112 -0.16 -29.01 7.05
C LEU A 112 -0.45 -28.91 8.55
N ASP A 113 0.54 -29.13 9.42
CA ASP A 113 0.37 -28.97 10.86
C ASP A 113 0.28 -27.50 11.25
N VAL A 114 1.11 -26.65 10.62
CA VAL A 114 1.01 -25.20 10.75
C VAL A 114 -0.34 -24.73 10.22
N ALA A 115 -0.74 -25.17 9.02
CA ALA A 115 -2.01 -24.79 8.43
C ALA A 115 -3.21 -25.19 9.31
N ARG A 116 -3.21 -26.41 9.84
CA ARG A 116 -4.25 -26.92 10.74
C ARG A 116 -4.34 -26.11 12.03
N SER A 117 -3.20 -25.73 12.58
CA SER A 117 -3.14 -24.94 13.81
C SER A 117 -3.69 -23.52 13.61
N PHE A 118 -3.32 -22.85 12.51
CA PHE A 118 -3.77 -21.48 12.20
C PHE A 118 -5.24 -21.40 11.79
N THR A 119 -5.82 -22.49 11.28
CA THR A 119 -7.21 -22.52 10.76
C THR A 119 -8.19 -23.21 11.71
N ARG A 120 -7.79 -23.46 12.96
CA ARG A 120 -8.64 -24.10 13.98
C ARG A 120 -9.96 -23.34 14.15
N GLY A 121 -11.08 -24.07 14.12
CA GLY A 121 -12.43 -23.50 14.25
C GLY A 121 -13.05 -23.08 12.91
N SER A 122 -12.30 -23.12 11.81
CA SER A 122 -12.85 -22.93 10.48
C SER A 122 -13.45 -24.23 9.95
N ALA A 123 -14.79 -24.29 9.85
CA ALA A 123 -15.51 -25.48 9.39
C ALA A 123 -15.06 -25.94 7.99
N ARG A 124 -14.76 -24.99 7.09
CA ARG A 124 -14.25 -25.27 5.74
C ARG A 124 -12.89 -25.98 5.75
N HIS A 125 -11.97 -25.56 6.63
CA HIS A 125 -10.65 -26.17 6.75
C HIS A 125 -10.73 -27.51 7.50
N GLU A 126 -11.57 -27.62 8.52
CA GLU A 126 -11.80 -28.89 9.22
C GLU A 126 -12.38 -29.96 8.29
N ALA A 127 -13.29 -29.60 7.40
CA ALA A 127 -13.80 -30.50 6.36
C ALA A 127 -12.69 -30.94 5.39
N PHE A 128 -11.85 -30.00 4.94
CA PHE A 128 -10.68 -30.28 4.11
C PHE A 128 -9.70 -31.25 4.76
N PHE A 129 -9.28 -31.01 6.01
CA PHE A 129 -8.32 -31.88 6.69
C PHE A 129 -8.84 -33.30 6.90
N LYS A 130 -10.16 -33.49 7.04
CA LYS A 130 -10.78 -34.83 7.06
C LYS A 130 -10.74 -35.53 5.70
N GLN A 131 -10.77 -34.78 4.60
CA GLN A 131 -10.67 -35.34 3.25
C GLN A 131 -9.26 -35.82 2.93
N LEU A 132 -8.21 -35.21 3.51
CA LEU A 132 -6.82 -35.61 3.27
C LEU A 132 -6.48 -37.03 3.72
N ASP A 133 -7.30 -37.65 4.59
CA ASP A 133 -7.14 -39.06 4.96
C ASP A 133 -7.59 -40.02 3.83
N GLN A 134 -8.27 -39.51 2.81
CA GLN A 134 -8.70 -40.30 1.65
C GLN A 134 -7.62 -40.30 0.56
N PRO A 135 -7.53 -41.36 -0.26
CA PRO A 135 -6.64 -41.39 -1.42
C PRO A 135 -6.97 -40.27 -2.41
N GLY A 136 -5.94 -39.53 -2.82
CA GLY A 136 -6.06 -38.43 -3.77
C GLY A 136 -4.75 -37.66 -3.94
N THR A 137 -4.82 -36.49 -4.56
CA THR A 137 -3.68 -35.60 -4.78
C THR A 137 -3.98 -34.22 -4.22
N LEU A 138 -3.11 -33.74 -3.33
CA LEU A 138 -3.10 -32.36 -2.85
C LEU A 138 -2.08 -31.56 -3.66
N ASN A 139 -2.57 -30.61 -4.45
CA ASN A 139 -1.74 -29.63 -5.14
C ASN A 139 -1.66 -28.36 -4.29
N VAL A 140 -0.44 -27.93 -3.94
CA VAL A 140 -0.16 -26.70 -3.21
C VAL A 140 0.70 -25.80 -4.08
N SER A 141 0.35 -24.52 -4.21
CA SER A 141 1.12 -23.55 -5.00
C SER A 141 1.21 -22.20 -4.31
N GLY A 142 2.32 -21.50 -4.57
CA GLY A 142 2.59 -20.19 -4.02
C GLY A 142 3.85 -19.59 -4.62
N GLN A 143 4.33 -18.51 -4.01
CA GLN A 143 5.59 -17.89 -4.35
C GLN A 143 6.43 -17.70 -3.09
N LEU A 144 7.74 -17.93 -3.22
CA LEU A 144 8.74 -17.64 -2.21
C LEU A 144 9.27 -16.23 -2.44
N LEU A 145 9.12 -15.37 -1.43
CA LEU A 145 9.66 -14.01 -1.51
C LEU A 145 11.20 -14.05 -1.42
N PRO A 146 11.90 -13.22 -2.22
CA PRO A 146 13.29 -12.88 -1.94
C PRO A 146 13.34 -12.24 -0.55
N ARG A 147 14.44 -12.48 0.20
CA ARG A 147 14.64 -12.02 1.59
C ARG A 147 13.89 -10.73 1.93
N ASP A 148 13.23 -10.77 3.08
CA ASP A 148 12.40 -9.73 3.70
C ASP A 148 12.73 -8.29 3.23
N LEU A 149 11.72 -7.57 2.77
CA LEU A 149 11.76 -6.11 2.55
C LEU A 149 12.31 -5.35 3.76
N ALA A 150 12.02 -5.82 4.99
CA ALA A 150 12.50 -5.21 6.22
C ALA A 150 14.01 -5.46 6.42
N GLN A 151 14.50 -6.64 6.03
CA GLN A 151 15.91 -7.00 6.21
C GLN A 151 16.79 -6.49 5.06
N ARG A 152 16.25 -6.26 3.86
CA ARG A 152 16.91 -5.45 2.82
C ARG A 152 17.20 -4.03 3.34
N GLN A 153 16.27 -3.44 4.08
CA GLN A 153 16.48 -2.12 4.71
C GLN A 153 17.42 -2.17 5.92
N GLU A 154 17.41 -3.23 6.72
CA GLU A 154 18.42 -3.41 7.78
C GLU A 154 19.81 -3.65 7.19
N ILE A 155 19.94 -4.42 6.11
CA ILE A 155 21.22 -4.63 5.41
C ILE A 155 21.66 -3.32 4.70
N ASP A 156 20.75 -2.53 4.14
CA ASP A 156 21.04 -1.19 3.58
C ASP A 156 21.39 -0.16 4.68
N ALA A 157 20.70 -0.21 5.82
CA ALA A 157 20.98 0.63 6.98
C ALA A 157 22.30 0.24 7.64
N MET A 158 22.60 -1.06 7.74
CA MET A 158 23.86 -1.59 8.24
C MET A 158 25.01 -1.32 7.26
N SER A 159 24.80 -1.38 5.94
CA SER A 159 25.82 -1.00 4.96
C SER A 159 26.08 0.51 4.92
N ARG A 160 25.10 1.36 5.27
CA ARG A 160 25.32 2.78 5.59
C ARG A 160 26.15 2.97 6.87
N VAL A 161 26.06 2.06 7.85
CA VAL A 161 26.91 2.04 9.06
C VAL A 161 28.33 1.55 8.73
N VAL A 162 28.51 0.60 7.80
CA VAL A 162 29.84 0.12 7.34
C VAL A 162 30.65 1.22 6.64
N LYS A 163 29.99 2.20 5.98
CA LYS A 163 30.66 3.41 5.46
C LYS A 163 31.34 4.27 6.55
N LYS A 164 31.13 3.98 7.85
CA LYS A 164 31.85 4.58 8.99
C LYS A 164 33.02 3.74 9.55
N GLY A 165 33.50 2.72 8.82
CA GLY A 165 34.82 2.12 9.08
C GLY A 165 34.88 1.00 10.12
N VAL A 166 33.80 0.23 10.30
CA VAL A 166 33.84 -1.00 11.11
C VAL A 166 33.91 -2.23 10.18
N SER A 167 34.74 -3.21 10.57
CA SER A 167 35.28 -4.34 9.81
C SER A 167 34.30 -5.07 8.89
N THR A 168 34.87 -5.56 7.77
CA THR A 168 34.29 -6.47 6.77
C THR A 168 33.18 -7.37 7.32
N LEU A 169 31.94 -7.10 6.93
CA LEU A 169 30.89 -8.12 7.01
C LEU A 169 31.29 -9.28 6.07
N PRO A 170 31.15 -10.54 6.50
CA PRO A 170 31.35 -11.67 5.60
C PRO A 170 30.40 -11.56 4.39
N PRO A 171 30.81 -12.04 3.20
CA PRO A 171 29.96 -12.04 2.02
C PRO A 171 28.61 -12.74 2.32
N ASP A 172 27.57 -12.19 1.73
CA ASP A 172 26.18 -12.62 1.92
C ASP A 172 25.99 -14.13 1.67
N PRO A 173 25.44 -14.94 2.61
CA PRO A 173 25.00 -16.31 2.30
C PRO A 173 23.71 -16.31 1.50
N ALA A 174 23.76 -15.84 0.28
CA ALA A 174 22.56 -15.77 -0.57
C ALA A 174 21.86 -17.15 -0.71
N ALA A 175 22.62 -18.25 -0.56
CA ALA A 175 22.10 -19.62 -0.55
C ALA A 175 21.29 -19.94 0.72
N ARG A 176 19.96 -19.92 0.56
CA ARG A 176 19.06 -20.65 1.44
C ARG A 176 18.68 -21.95 0.75
N THR A 177 18.79 -23.04 1.50
CA THR A 177 18.28 -24.33 1.07
C THR A 177 16.82 -24.41 1.46
N VAL A 178 15.96 -24.75 0.50
CA VAL A 178 14.58 -25.11 0.76
C VAL A 178 14.47 -26.62 0.70
N THR A 179 13.85 -27.18 1.73
CA THR A 179 13.82 -28.62 1.97
C THR A 179 12.38 -29.08 2.09
N LEU A 180 12.00 -30.08 1.31
CA LEU A 180 10.67 -30.67 1.28
C LEU A 180 10.67 -32.04 1.97
N LEU A 181 9.69 -32.26 2.85
CA LEU A 181 9.39 -33.54 3.48
C LEU A 181 7.88 -33.83 3.34
N ALA A 182 7.53 -35.05 2.94
CA ALA A 182 6.14 -35.48 2.80
C ALA A 182 5.98 -36.95 3.18
N THR A 183 4.76 -37.33 3.58
CA THR A 183 4.42 -38.74 3.86
C THR A 183 4.04 -39.51 2.60
N GLY A 184 3.66 -38.82 1.53
CA GLY A 184 3.27 -39.41 0.25
C GLY A 184 4.39 -39.41 -0.79
N LYS A 185 4.07 -39.98 -1.96
CA LYS A 185 4.84 -39.76 -3.19
C LYS A 185 4.28 -38.56 -3.94
N GLY A 186 5.09 -37.92 -4.78
CA GLY A 186 4.66 -36.74 -5.48
C GLY A 186 5.75 -36.09 -6.30
N SER A 187 5.51 -34.86 -6.70
CA SER A 187 6.45 -34.03 -7.44
C SER A 187 6.39 -32.59 -6.98
N TRP A 188 7.50 -31.87 -7.13
CA TRP A 188 7.56 -30.45 -6.84
C TRP A 188 8.23 -29.69 -7.97
N ARG A 189 7.94 -28.40 -8.05
CA ARG A 189 8.62 -27.42 -8.89
C ARG A 189 8.86 -26.16 -8.08
N ILE A 190 10.08 -25.62 -8.11
CA ILE A 190 10.45 -24.32 -7.54
C ILE A 190 11.30 -23.60 -8.59
N GLY A 191 10.78 -22.51 -9.14
CA GLY A 191 11.40 -21.81 -10.27
C GLY A 191 11.56 -22.74 -11.48
N ASN A 192 12.81 -22.96 -11.89
CA ASN A 192 13.19 -23.82 -13.02
C ASN A 192 13.56 -25.25 -12.60
N HIS A 193 13.55 -25.54 -11.30
CA HIS A 193 13.90 -26.86 -10.78
C HIS A 193 12.63 -27.64 -10.47
N SER A 194 12.67 -28.94 -10.73
CA SER A 194 11.62 -29.89 -10.39
C SER A 194 12.21 -31.26 -10.14
N ASP A 195 11.62 -32.01 -9.22
CA ASP A 195 11.98 -33.40 -8.97
C ASP A 195 10.76 -34.15 -8.40
N ASP A 196 10.82 -35.48 -8.48
CA ASP A 196 9.89 -36.37 -7.82
C ASP A 196 10.38 -36.70 -6.41
N PHE A 197 9.42 -36.92 -5.51
CA PHE A 197 9.69 -37.36 -4.15
C PHE A 197 8.88 -38.59 -3.77
N ALA A 198 9.47 -39.37 -2.87
CA ALA A 198 8.82 -40.47 -2.20
C ALA A 198 8.66 -40.12 -0.71
N SER A 199 7.85 -40.90 -0.01
CA SER A 199 7.66 -40.75 1.43
C SER A 199 9.01 -40.69 2.16
N GLY A 200 9.19 -39.67 3.01
CA GLY A 200 10.42 -39.48 3.78
C GLY A 200 11.65 -39.06 2.97
N LYS A 201 11.56 -38.84 1.64
CA LYS A 201 12.68 -38.32 0.84
C LYS A 201 12.84 -36.82 1.09
N LEU A 202 14.07 -36.43 1.43
CA LEU A 202 14.50 -35.04 1.50
C LEU A 202 14.87 -34.56 0.09
N THR A 203 14.18 -33.54 -0.43
CA THR A 203 14.66 -32.84 -1.62
C THR A 203 15.06 -31.42 -1.26
N SER A 204 16.26 -31.02 -1.69
CA SER A 204 16.88 -29.74 -1.35
C SER A 204 17.18 -28.94 -2.61
N LEU A 205 16.87 -27.64 -2.58
CA LEU A 205 17.21 -26.70 -3.65
C LEU A 205 17.99 -25.52 -3.08
N GLU A 206 19.13 -25.21 -3.68
CA GLU A 206 19.88 -23.99 -3.41
C GLU A 206 19.25 -22.81 -4.16
N ARG A 207 18.88 -21.77 -3.42
CA ARG A 207 18.37 -20.53 -4.00
C ARG A 207 19.51 -19.61 -4.43
N GLY A 208 19.54 -19.23 -5.70
CA GLY A 208 20.40 -18.15 -6.21
C GLY A 208 19.94 -16.75 -5.80
N ALA A 209 20.79 -15.75 -6.00
CA ALA A 209 20.51 -14.35 -5.69
C ALA A 209 19.57 -13.70 -6.74
N ASP A 210 18.36 -14.24 -6.91
CA ASP A 210 17.34 -13.62 -7.77
C ASP A 210 16.55 -12.55 -7.02
N GLU A 211 16.29 -11.43 -7.70
CA GLU A 211 15.64 -10.25 -7.13
C GLU A 211 14.11 -10.38 -7.00
N GLY A 212 13.50 -11.36 -7.67
CA GLY A 212 12.05 -11.56 -7.75
C GLY A 212 11.49 -12.73 -6.94
N ASN A 213 10.15 -12.80 -6.87
CA ASN A 213 9.42 -13.92 -6.26
C ASN A 213 9.66 -15.20 -7.06
N ILE A 214 9.89 -16.31 -6.36
CA ILE A 214 10.12 -17.63 -6.98
C ILE A 214 8.85 -18.45 -6.82
N SER A 215 8.14 -18.71 -7.91
CA SER A 215 6.95 -19.57 -7.90
C SER A 215 7.31 -21.01 -7.53
N PHE A 216 6.43 -21.65 -6.77
CA PHE A 216 6.51 -23.08 -6.47
C PHE A 216 5.17 -23.78 -6.57
N SER A 217 5.22 -25.09 -6.85
CA SER A 217 4.08 -26.00 -6.81
C SER A 217 4.51 -27.36 -6.28
N ILE A 218 3.66 -28.00 -5.48
CA ILE A 218 3.89 -29.34 -4.92
C ILE A 218 2.62 -30.16 -5.13
N ALA A 219 2.75 -31.33 -5.76
CA ALA A 219 1.71 -32.34 -5.85
C ALA A 219 2.04 -33.47 -4.88
N ASN A 220 1.25 -33.65 -3.82
CA ASN A 220 1.47 -34.68 -2.81
C ASN A 220 0.32 -35.71 -2.85
N THR A 221 0.67 -37.00 -2.90
CA THR A 221 -0.32 -38.06 -2.74
C THR A 221 -0.83 -38.08 -1.30
N THR A 222 -2.15 -38.17 -1.15
CA THR A 222 -2.87 -38.12 0.13
C THR A 222 -3.43 -39.49 0.52
N GLY A 223 -3.82 -39.62 1.80
CA GLY A 223 -4.19 -40.86 2.46
C GLY A 223 -4.03 -40.74 3.98
N PRO A 224 -4.27 -41.82 4.75
CA PRO A 224 -4.23 -41.78 6.21
C PRO A 224 -2.89 -41.24 6.73
N GLY A 225 -2.93 -40.19 7.56
CA GLY A 225 -1.72 -39.58 8.14
C GLY A 225 -0.94 -38.70 7.16
N THR A 226 -1.60 -38.13 6.15
CA THR A 226 -0.98 -37.18 5.21
C THR A 226 -0.27 -36.04 5.96
N ALA A 227 1.03 -35.87 5.69
CA ALA A 227 1.81 -34.71 6.07
C ALA A 227 2.57 -34.15 4.87
N LEU A 228 2.78 -32.84 4.91
CA LEU A 228 3.59 -32.08 3.97
C LEU A 228 4.27 -31.01 4.80
N THR A 229 5.59 -30.88 4.67
CA THR A 229 6.44 -30.00 5.46
C THR A 229 7.46 -29.35 4.53
N LEU A 230 7.55 -28.03 4.62
CA LEU A 230 8.56 -27.23 3.91
C LEU A 230 9.43 -26.53 4.94
N THR A 231 10.71 -26.92 5.03
CA THR A 231 11.71 -26.34 5.91
C THR A 231 12.74 -25.55 5.12
N THR A 232 13.49 -24.70 5.82
CA THR A 232 14.61 -23.96 5.26
C THR A 232 15.75 -23.87 6.27
N HIS A 233 16.96 -23.84 5.76
CA HIS A 233 18.17 -23.51 6.49
C HIS A 233 19.06 -22.61 5.63
N SER A 234 20.14 -22.08 6.20
CA SER A 234 21.10 -21.25 5.47
C SER A 234 22.50 -21.82 5.57
N ALA A 235 23.40 -21.41 4.68
CA ALA A 235 24.80 -21.84 4.76
C ALA A 235 25.49 -21.53 6.12
N PHE A 236 25.04 -20.50 6.84
CA PHE A 236 25.59 -20.13 8.16
C PHE A 236 24.88 -20.82 9.33
N ASP A 237 23.68 -21.36 9.11
CA ASP A 237 22.90 -22.03 10.13
C ASP A 237 22.22 -23.25 9.52
N PRO A 238 22.80 -24.45 9.71
CA PRO A 238 22.31 -25.69 9.11
C PRO A 238 21.07 -26.24 9.82
N HIS A 239 20.62 -25.63 10.91
CA HIS A 239 19.41 -26.09 11.61
C HIS A 239 18.18 -25.85 10.75
N GLU A 240 17.48 -26.93 10.40
CA GLU A 240 16.22 -26.84 9.69
C GLU A 240 15.16 -26.14 10.54
N ARG A 241 14.45 -25.20 9.91
CA ARG A 241 13.30 -24.52 10.51
C ARG A 241 12.13 -24.53 9.54
N PRO A 242 10.88 -24.58 10.02
CA PRO A 242 9.74 -24.30 9.17
C PRO A 242 9.95 -22.98 8.44
N LEU A 243 9.64 -22.95 7.14
CA LEU A 243 9.68 -21.72 6.38
C LEU A 243 8.76 -20.69 7.05
N ALA A 244 9.28 -19.51 7.38
CA ALA A 244 8.44 -18.52 8.07
C ALA A 244 7.29 -18.07 7.13
N PRO A 245 6.02 -17.99 7.59
CA PRO A 245 4.88 -17.62 6.75
C PRO A 245 5.07 -16.31 5.99
N LYS A 246 5.82 -15.36 6.56
CA LYS A 246 6.15 -14.07 5.91
C LYS A 246 6.94 -14.19 4.61
N PHE A 247 7.53 -15.35 4.32
CA PHE A 247 8.27 -15.60 3.08
C PHE A 247 7.43 -16.29 2.00
N ILE A 248 6.16 -16.57 2.28
CA ILE A 248 5.29 -17.33 1.40
C ILE A 248 4.10 -16.46 1.06
N VAL A 249 3.85 -16.28 -0.24
CA VAL A 249 2.65 -15.60 -0.72
C VAL A 249 1.88 -16.44 -1.71
N THR A 250 0.59 -16.14 -1.86
CA THR A 250 -0.29 -16.82 -2.80
C THR A 250 0.22 -16.67 -4.24
N PRO A 251 -0.10 -17.61 -5.15
CA PRO A 251 0.42 -17.58 -6.52
C PRO A 251 -0.05 -16.36 -7.33
N ASP A 252 -1.17 -15.76 -6.92
CA ASP A 252 -1.81 -14.57 -7.49
C ASP A 252 -1.43 -13.28 -6.74
N ALA A 253 -0.49 -13.34 -5.79
CA ALA A 253 -0.01 -12.16 -5.10
C ALA A 253 0.56 -11.15 -6.11
N PRO A 254 0.10 -9.87 -6.06
CA PRO A 254 0.61 -8.84 -6.95
C PRO A 254 2.08 -8.54 -6.66
N VAL A 255 2.76 -7.85 -7.58
CA VAL A 255 4.18 -7.53 -7.42
C VAL A 255 4.40 -6.63 -6.20
N LEU A 256 5.51 -6.87 -5.52
CA LEU A 256 5.99 -6.04 -4.43
C LEU A 256 6.33 -4.64 -4.95
N MET A 257 5.76 -3.59 -4.36
CA MET A 257 6.20 -2.23 -4.67
C MET A 257 7.65 -2.03 -4.20
N ALA A 258 8.53 -1.65 -5.12
CA ALA A 258 9.87 -1.22 -4.75
C ALA A 258 9.79 0.07 -3.90
N PRO A 259 10.64 0.22 -2.87
CA PRO A 259 10.73 1.47 -2.11
C PRO A 259 10.98 2.64 -3.07
N GLY A 260 10.06 3.61 -3.13
CA GLY A 260 10.18 4.79 -4.00
C GLY A 260 9.78 4.58 -5.46
N ALA A 261 9.34 3.39 -5.88
CA ALA A 261 8.67 3.27 -7.17
C ALA A 261 7.24 3.82 -7.04
N PRO A 262 6.82 4.74 -7.92
CA PRO A 262 5.41 5.08 -8.00
C PRO A 262 4.65 3.78 -8.28
N ALA A 263 3.51 3.59 -7.62
CA ALA A 263 2.63 2.48 -7.96
C ALA A 263 2.38 2.58 -9.47
N LYS A 264 2.89 1.62 -10.25
CA LYS A 264 2.30 1.37 -11.56
C LYS A 264 0.90 0.88 -11.24
N SER A 265 -0.05 1.80 -11.21
CA SER A 265 -1.44 1.49 -11.02
C SER A 265 -1.83 0.51 -12.12
N ALA A 266 -2.07 -0.74 -11.73
CA ALA A 266 -2.82 -1.67 -12.55
C ALA A 266 -4.20 -1.05 -12.68
N GLY A 267 -4.46 -0.49 -13.87
CA GLY A 267 -5.56 0.41 -14.11
C GLY A 267 -5.05 1.84 -14.19
N THR A 268 -5.10 2.37 -15.41
CA THR A 268 -5.26 3.79 -15.69
C THR A 268 -6.00 4.47 -14.52
N PRO A 269 -5.52 5.59 -13.95
CA PRO A 269 -6.35 6.38 -13.03
C PRO A 269 -7.68 6.52 -13.74
N ALA A 270 -8.78 6.08 -13.10
CA ALA A 270 -10.11 6.02 -13.70
C ALA A 270 -10.22 7.23 -14.62
N LEU A 271 -10.19 6.99 -15.95
CA LEU A 271 -10.05 8.07 -16.93
C LEU A 271 -11.12 9.05 -16.55
N ILE A 272 -10.70 10.21 -16.01
CA ILE A 272 -11.65 11.25 -15.72
C ILE A 272 -12.17 11.60 -17.09
N ALA A 273 -13.39 11.16 -17.42
CA ALA A 273 -14.05 11.41 -18.68
C ALA A 273 -14.52 12.88 -18.73
N GLY A 274 -13.58 13.79 -18.49
CA GLY A 274 -13.69 15.22 -18.64
C GLY A 274 -12.86 15.68 -19.85
N ASN A 275 -13.14 16.87 -20.32
CA ASN A 275 -12.45 17.51 -21.42
C ASN A 275 -11.27 18.33 -20.90
N ALA A 276 -10.06 17.83 -21.09
CA ALA A 276 -8.83 18.51 -20.66
C ALA A 276 -8.64 19.91 -21.28
N ALA A 277 -9.16 20.16 -22.50
CA ALA A 277 -9.07 21.48 -23.12
C ALA A 277 -9.99 22.50 -22.43
N ARG A 278 -11.21 22.10 -22.05
CA ARG A 278 -12.08 22.95 -21.21
C ARG A 278 -11.51 23.13 -19.81
N GLY A 279 -10.92 22.07 -19.25
CA GLY A 279 -10.20 22.12 -17.98
C GLY A 279 -9.04 23.12 -17.97
N ALA A 280 -8.30 23.23 -19.07
CA ALA A 280 -7.22 24.21 -19.23
C ALA A 280 -7.76 25.66 -19.20
N GLU A 281 -8.87 25.93 -19.88
CA GLU A 281 -9.50 27.27 -19.89
C GLU A 281 -10.10 27.63 -18.51
N LEU A 282 -10.71 26.65 -17.83
CA LEU A 282 -11.18 26.82 -16.45
C LEU A 282 -10.00 27.04 -15.48
N PHE A 283 -8.90 26.33 -15.65
CA PHE A 283 -7.68 26.55 -14.86
C PHE A 283 -7.16 27.97 -15.04
N LYS A 284 -7.05 28.47 -16.28
CA LYS A 284 -6.59 29.84 -16.55
C LYS A 284 -7.46 30.91 -15.89
N THR A 285 -8.77 30.69 -15.85
CA THR A 285 -9.73 31.69 -15.38
C THR A 285 -10.00 31.62 -13.88
N ALA A 286 -9.91 30.44 -13.25
CA ALA A 286 -10.25 30.25 -11.84
C ALA A 286 -9.04 29.95 -10.95
N CYS A 287 -8.01 29.27 -11.46
CA CYS A 287 -6.92 28.73 -10.65
C CYS A 287 -5.60 29.47 -10.87
N ALA A 288 -5.27 29.84 -12.12
CA ALA A 288 -4.02 30.49 -12.49
C ALA A 288 -3.85 31.91 -11.92
N ILE A 289 -4.95 32.48 -11.41
CA ILE A 289 -4.96 33.74 -10.67
C ILE A 289 -4.06 33.64 -9.43
N CYS A 290 -3.99 32.46 -8.80
CA CYS A 290 -3.26 32.25 -7.55
C CYS A 290 -2.23 31.12 -7.62
N HIS A 291 -2.40 30.12 -8.49
CA HIS A 291 -1.53 28.95 -8.57
C HIS A 291 -0.69 28.95 -9.85
N THR A 292 0.51 28.38 -9.77
CA THR A 292 1.26 27.99 -10.97
C THR A 292 0.93 26.57 -11.37
N PHE A 293 0.95 26.29 -12.67
CA PHE A 293 0.92 24.95 -13.23
C PHE A 293 1.75 24.93 -14.51
N ARG A 294 2.81 24.12 -14.54
CA ARG A 294 3.75 24.01 -15.67
C ARG A 294 4.33 25.36 -16.11
N GLY A 295 4.64 26.21 -15.13
CA GLY A 295 5.23 27.53 -15.38
C GLY A 295 4.24 28.62 -15.81
N GLU A 296 2.95 28.33 -15.90
CA GLU A 296 1.90 29.33 -16.16
C GLU A 296 1.14 29.66 -14.86
N GLY A 297 0.73 30.93 -14.68
CA GLY A 297 -0.04 31.40 -13.52
C GLY A 297 0.76 32.29 -12.56
N ARG A 298 0.29 32.41 -11.32
CA ARG A 298 0.91 33.23 -10.26
C ARG A 298 1.28 32.37 -9.05
N ALA A 299 2.30 32.77 -8.31
CA ALA A 299 2.83 32.02 -7.16
C ALA A 299 2.30 32.57 -5.82
N VAL A 300 0.99 32.80 -5.72
CA VAL A 300 0.35 33.21 -4.45
C VAL A 300 0.06 31.97 -3.60
N GLY A 301 -0.50 30.94 -4.23
CA GLY A 301 -0.70 29.60 -3.70
C GLY A 301 0.34 28.60 -4.25
N PRO A 302 0.26 27.34 -3.79
CA PRO A 302 1.19 26.28 -4.19
C PRO A 302 1.30 26.06 -5.70
N ASP A 303 2.49 25.63 -6.15
CA ASP A 303 2.67 25.08 -7.50
C ASP A 303 1.94 23.74 -7.64
N LEU A 304 1.00 23.70 -8.57
CA LEU A 304 0.16 22.53 -8.85
C LEU A 304 0.79 21.59 -9.87
N SER A 305 2.02 21.84 -10.32
CA SER A 305 2.69 21.01 -11.35
C SER A 305 2.88 19.54 -10.93
N ASN A 306 2.81 19.24 -9.63
CA ASN A 306 2.84 17.89 -9.08
C ASN A 306 1.45 17.20 -9.04
N SER A 307 0.38 17.88 -9.47
CA SER A 307 -1.00 17.36 -9.46
C SER A 307 -1.17 16.01 -10.17
N PRO A 308 -0.44 15.66 -11.25
CA PRO A 308 -0.50 14.32 -11.85
C PRO A 308 -0.05 13.17 -10.93
N GLU A 309 0.67 13.49 -9.85
CA GLU A 309 1.13 12.53 -8.83
C GLU A 309 0.31 12.60 -7.54
N ARG A 310 -0.66 13.53 -7.45
CA ARG A 310 -1.55 13.67 -6.30
C ARG A 310 -2.80 12.83 -6.45
N ASP A 311 -3.36 12.41 -5.30
CA ASP A 311 -4.65 11.72 -5.27
C ASP A 311 -5.78 12.62 -5.75
N LEU A 312 -6.67 12.06 -6.58
CA LEU A 312 -7.77 12.80 -7.19
C LEU A 312 -8.81 13.27 -6.16
N ALA A 313 -9.11 12.45 -5.16
CA ALA A 313 -10.08 12.81 -4.13
C ALA A 313 -9.52 13.94 -3.25
N ALA A 314 -8.21 13.92 -2.96
CA ALA A 314 -7.53 15.01 -2.28
C ALA A 314 -7.57 16.32 -3.09
N LEU A 315 -7.23 16.29 -4.39
CA LEU A 315 -7.34 17.48 -5.26
C LEU A 315 -8.76 18.03 -5.32
N ARG A 316 -9.76 17.14 -5.42
CA ARG A 316 -11.17 17.52 -5.41
C ARG A 316 -11.58 18.16 -4.08
N GLN A 317 -11.14 17.59 -2.97
CA GLN A 317 -11.41 18.12 -1.64
C GLN A 317 -10.76 19.49 -1.44
N ASP A 318 -9.51 19.67 -1.87
CA ASP A 318 -8.80 20.96 -1.79
C ASP A 318 -9.56 22.06 -2.54
N ILE A 319 -10.16 21.75 -3.69
CA ILE A 319 -10.97 22.69 -4.48
C ILE A 319 -12.30 23.02 -3.80
N LEU A 320 -12.99 22.00 -3.28
CA LEU A 320 -14.32 22.17 -2.68
C LEU A 320 -14.28 22.72 -1.24
N GLN A 321 -13.17 22.49 -0.52
CA GLN A 321 -13.02 22.80 0.90
C GLN A 321 -11.62 23.38 1.18
N PRO A 322 -11.30 24.59 0.67
CA PRO A 322 -9.97 25.18 0.80
C PRO A 322 -9.53 25.46 2.25
N ASN A 323 -10.48 25.49 3.19
CA ASN A 323 -10.24 25.67 4.62
C ASN A 323 -10.09 24.34 5.40
N ALA A 324 -10.32 23.18 4.77
CA ALA A 324 -10.24 21.89 5.46
C ALA A 324 -8.80 21.52 5.87
N THR A 325 -7.82 21.91 5.05
CA THR A 325 -6.40 21.73 5.35
C THR A 325 -5.63 22.98 4.89
N LEU A 326 -5.00 23.70 5.83
CA LEU A 326 -4.15 24.85 5.51
C LEU A 326 -2.73 24.37 5.22
N ASN A 327 -2.18 24.76 4.06
CA ASN A 327 -0.79 24.47 3.72
C ASN A 327 0.15 25.34 4.59
N PRO A 328 1.05 24.76 5.41
CA PRO A 328 1.96 25.51 6.26
C PRO A 328 2.86 26.50 5.50
N ASP A 329 3.19 26.20 4.25
CA ASP A 329 4.07 27.03 3.41
C ASP A 329 3.31 28.19 2.73
N HIS A 330 1.97 28.20 2.81
CA HIS A 330 1.10 29.21 2.20
C HIS A 330 0.05 29.75 3.18
N LEU A 331 0.43 29.90 4.45
CA LEU A 331 -0.43 30.49 5.47
C LEU A 331 -0.65 31.98 5.19
N ALA A 332 -1.91 32.41 5.32
CA ALA A 332 -2.27 33.81 5.19
C ALA A 332 -1.97 34.58 6.49
N PHE A 333 -1.44 35.79 6.34
CA PHE A 333 -1.18 36.73 7.41
C PHE A 333 -1.94 38.04 7.17
N GLU A 334 -2.45 38.60 8.25
CA GLU A 334 -2.92 39.97 8.33
C GLU A 334 -1.82 40.82 8.97
N ILE A 335 -1.39 41.85 8.26
CA ILE A 335 -0.30 42.75 8.63
C ILE A 335 -0.87 44.15 8.78
N GLU A 336 -0.96 44.64 10.01
CA GLU A 336 -1.31 46.02 10.32
C GLU A 336 -0.04 46.87 10.36
N LYS A 337 0.03 47.88 9.50
CA LYS A 337 1.10 48.89 9.49
C LYS A 337 0.83 50.00 10.50
N LYS A 338 1.87 50.69 10.93
CA LYS A 338 1.81 51.83 11.86
C LYS A 338 1.02 53.02 11.32
N ASP A 339 0.88 53.14 9.99
CA ASP A 339 0.08 54.16 9.33
C ASP A 339 -1.43 53.82 9.28
N GLY A 340 -1.82 52.64 9.78
CA GLY A 340 -3.20 52.14 9.78
C GLY A 340 -3.56 51.29 8.56
N THR A 341 -2.65 51.09 7.60
CA THR A 341 -2.88 50.23 6.44
C THR A 341 -2.90 48.75 6.87
N VAL A 342 -3.86 47.98 6.37
CA VAL A 342 -3.94 46.52 6.60
C VAL A 342 -3.67 45.78 5.30
N ILE A 343 -2.72 44.85 5.34
CA ILE A 343 -2.35 43.98 4.22
C ILE A 343 -2.70 42.54 4.59
N VAL A 344 -3.38 41.83 3.68
CA VAL A 344 -3.66 40.39 3.83
C VAL A 344 -3.02 39.62 2.69
N GLY A 345 -2.19 38.63 3.02
CA GLY A 345 -1.49 37.82 2.02
C GLY A 345 -0.56 36.76 2.60
N VAL A 346 0.09 36.01 1.72
CA VAL A 346 1.07 34.97 2.06
C VAL A 346 2.47 35.59 2.11
N VAL A 347 3.22 35.35 3.18
CA VAL A 347 4.61 35.83 3.30
C VAL A 347 5.54 34.91 2.52
N ALA A 348 6.05 35.41 1.40
CA ALA A 348 6.81 34.64 0.40
C ALA A 348 8.32 34.59 0.68
N SER A 349 8.84 35.63 1.34
CA SER A 349 10.23 35.67 1.78
C SER A 349 10.37 36.57 3.00
N ASP A 350 11.13 36.09 3.99
CA ASP A 350 11.63 36.88 5.10
C ASP A 350 13.11 37.19 4.83
N ARG A 351 13.39 38.41 4.36
CA ARG A 351 14.75 38.94 4.26
C ARG A 351 15.00 39.82 5.49
N PRO A 352 16.25 39.97 5.96
CA PRO A 352 16.53 40.78 7.15
C PRO A 352 15.89 42.16 7.06
N GLY A 353 14.83 42.37 7.87
CA GLY A 353 14.10 43.61 7.97
C GLY A 353 12.94 43.81 6.98
N ARG A 354 12.72 42.94 5.99
CA ARG A 354 11.72 43.10 4.91
C ARG A 354 10.95 41.82 4.59
N PHE A 355 9.63 41.94 4.50
CA PHE A 355 8.73 40.87 4.13
C PHE A 355 8.20 41.09 2.71
N LEU A 356 8.30 40.08 1.85
CA LEU A 356 7.59 40.06 0.58
C LEU A 356 6.24 39.36 0.79
N VAL A 357 5.15 40.05 0.48
CA VAL A 357 3.79 39.56 0.72
C VAL A 357 3.07 39.38 -0.61
N HIS A 358 2.66 38.15 -0.91
CA HIS A 358 1.82 37.82 -2.05
C HIS A 358 0.35 37.96 -1.66
N GLN A 359 -0.36 38.87 -2.33
CA GLN A 359 -1.77 39.13 -2.07
C GLN A 359 -2.66 38.44 -3.11
N ALA A 360 -3.90 38.18 -2.74
CA ALA A 360 -4.88 37.64 -3.69
C ALA A 360 -5.14 38.66 -4.81
N SER A 361 -4.88 38.28 -6.05
CA SER A 361 -5.21 39.08 -7.25
C SER A 361 -4.56 40.47 -7.34
N LEU A 362 -3.53 40.75 -6.54
CA LEU A 362 -2.77 42.01 -6.55
C LEU A 362 -1.27 41.73 -6.74
N ASP A 363 -0.52 42.77 -7.09
CA ASP A 363 0.93 42.67 -7.19
C ASP A 363 1.57 42.43 -5.81
N PRO A 364 2.72 41.73 -5.73
CA PRO A 364 3.43 41.53 -4.47
C PRO A 364 3.84 42.85 -3.84
N VAL A 365 3.70 42.97 -2.52
CA VAL A 365 4.09 44.17 -1.77
C VAL A 365 5.24 43.85 -0.83
N GLU A 366 6.24 44.72 -0.80
CA GLU A 366 7.32 44.67 0.17
C GLU A 366 6.94 45.50 1.40
N VAL A 367 7.08 44.91 2.59
CA VAL A 367 6.75 45.54 3.88
C VAL A 367 7.98 45.53 4.77
N GLU A 368 8.42 46.73 5.18
CA GLU A 368 9.49 46.87 6.16
C GLU A 368 9.01 46.43 7.54
N SER A 369 9.79 45.61 8.24
CA SER A 369 9.52 45.18 9.62
C SER A 369 9.31 46.36 10.59
N THR A 370 9.96 47.49 10.32
CA THR A 370 9.83 48.72 11.11
C THR A 370 8.48 49.43 10.92
N GLU A 371 7.78 49.17 9.81
CA GLU A 371 6.44 49.69 9.53
C GLU A 371 5.35 48.84 10.16
N ILE A 372 5.65 47.61 10.56
CA ILE A 372 4.68 46.66 11.10
C ILE A 372 4.33 47.04 12.54
N ARG A 373 3.04 47.23 12.79
CA ARG A 373 2.47 47.34 14.14
C ARG A 373 2.10 45.97 14.68
N GLN A 374 1.45 45.14 13.86
CA GLN A 374 1.02 43.80 14.24
C GLN A 374 1.01 42.88 13.02
N MET A 375 1.41 41.63 13.19
CA MET A 375 1.29 40.57 12.20
C MET A 375 0.59 39.38 12.84
N ARG A 376 -0.50 38.91 12.23
CA ARG A 376 -1.35 37.86 12.77
C ARG A 376 -1.62 36.80 11.70
N GLN A 377 -1.32 35.54 12.02
CA GLN A 377 -1.71 34.44 11.16
C GLN A 377 -3.24 34.28 11.16
N LEU A 378 -3.82 34.11 9.97
CA LEU A 378 -5.24 33.84 9.80
C LEU A 378 -5.52 32.34 9.90
N ALA A 379 -6.69 31.99 10.45
CA ALA A 379 -7.16 30.61 10.54
C ALA A 379 -7.91 30.13 9.28
N VAL A 380 -7.90 30.94 8.23
CA VAL A 380 -8.59 30.71 6.96
C VAL A 380 -7.59 30.82 5.81
N SER A 381 -7.84 30.05 4.77
CA SER A 381 -7.09 30.05 3.52
C SER A 381 -7.34 31.34 2.74
N LEU A 382 -6.33 31.76 1.96
CA LEU A 382 -6.48 32.83 0.98
C LEU A 382 -7.18 32.33 -0.30
N MET A 383 -7.31 31.01 -0.46
CA MET A 383 -8.07 30.42 -1.57
C MET A 383 -9.57 30.64 -1.34
N PRO A 384 -10.30 31.19 -2.34
CA PRO A 384 -11.71 31.52 -2.19
C PRO A 384 -12.57 30.26 -2.05
N GLU A 385 -13.59 30.34 -1.20
CA GLU A 385 -14.70 29.39 -1.20
C GLU A 385 -15.63 29.66 -2.41
N GLY A 386 -16.55 28.72 -2.70
CA GLY A 386 -17.51 28.89 -3.79
C GLY A 386 -17.06 28.33 -5.15
N LEU A 387 -15.96 27.57 -5.21
CA LEU A 387 -15.49 26.92 -6.43
C LEU A 387 -16.36 25.72 -6.85
N ASP A 388 -17.32 25.31 -6.02
CA ASP A 388 -18.42 24.43 -6.40
C ASP A 388 -19.30 25.02 -7.51
N ALA A 389 -19.26 26.34 -7.72
CA ALA A 389 -19.89 27.02 -8.86
C ALA A 389 -19.37 26.56 -10.23
N LEU A 390 -18.21 25.89 -10.29
CA LEU A 390 -17.72 25.22 -11.51
C LEU A 390 -18.65 24.08 -11.97
N GLY A 391 -19.51 23.57 -11.07
CA GLY A 391 -20.37 22.41 -11.31
C GLY A 391 -19.57 21.11 -11.41
N GLU A 392 -20.28 19.98 -11.38
CA GLU A 392 -19.63 18.65 -11.45
C GLU A 392 -18.84 18.45 -12.75
N ASP A 393 -19.33 18.97 -13.87
CA ASP A 393 -18.65 18.84 -15.17
C ASP A 393 -17.42 19.75 -15.28
N GLY A 394 -17.48 20.98 -14.77
CA GLY A 394 -16.33 21.88 -14.74
C GLY A 394 -15.24 21.41 -13.78
N LEU A 395 -15.64 20.90 -12.61
CA LEU A 395 -14.73 20.28 -11.65
C LEU A 395 -14.06 19.04 -12.24
N ARG A 396 -14.84 18.18 -12.92
CA ARG A 396 -14.32 17.02 -13.65
C ARG A 396 -13.30 17.45 -14.71
N ASP A 397 -13.62 18.44 -15.53
CA ASP A 397 -12.75 18.93 -16.61
C ASP A 397 -11.43 19.51 -16.07
N VAL A 398 -11.46 20.33 -15.01
CA VAL A 398 -10.26 20.90 -14.36
C VAL A 398 -9.40 19.80 -13.75
N LEU A 399 -10.01 18.82 -13.07
CA LEU A 399 -9.28 17.69 -12.50
C LEU A 399 -8.67 16.81 -13.60
N THR A 400 -9.35 16.59 -14.73
CA THR A 400 -8.75 15.93 -15.91
C THR A 400 -7.51 16.68 -16.40
N TYR A 401 -7.56 18.01 -16.47
CA TYR A 401 -6.44 18.81 -16.92
C TYR A 401 -5.26 18.76 -15.94
N LEU A 402 -5.50 18.96 -14.64
CA LEU A 402 -4.48 18.95 -13.58
C LEU A 402 -3.77 17.59 -13.44
N THR A 403 -4.49 16.51 -13.70
CA THR A 403 -3.96 15.14 -13.63
C THR A 403 -3.38 14.62 -14.95
N SER A 404 -3.52 15.39 -16.04
CA SER A 404 -3.03 14.98 -17.36
C SER A 404 -1.51 14.84 -17.37
N ARG A 405 -0.96 13.82 -18.04
CA ARG A 405 0.50 13.62 -18.17
C ARG A 405 1.09 14.16 -19.48
N VAL A 406 0.34 15.00 -20.21
CA VAL A 406 0.82 15.58 -21.48
C VAL A 406 2.05 16.46 -21.19
N PRO A 407 3.20 16.26 -21.86
CA PRO A 407 4.42 17.01 -21.58
C PRO A 407 4.25 18.51 -21.85
N ASP A 408 4.99 19.32 -21.08
CA ASP A 408 5.21 20.74 -21.35
C ASP A 408 5.99 20.88 -22.68
N PRO A 409 5.45 21.53 -23.72
CA PRO A 409 6.14 21.70 -25.00
C PRO A 409 7.36 22.64 -24.92
N LYS A 410 7.66 23.25 -23.76
CA LYS A 410 8.73 24.25 -23.60
C LYS A 410 9.91 23.83 -22.72
N LYS A 411 10.02 22.56 -22.30
CA LYS A 411 11.24 22.05 -21.65
C LYS A 411 11.91 20.98 -22.53
N PRO A 412 13.16 21.21 -22.99
CA PRO A 412 13.92 20.23 -23.79
C PRO A 412 14.26 18.97 -22.99
#